data_AF-A0AAW2BNJ3-F1
#
_entry.id   AF-A0AAW2BNJ3-F1
#
_cell.length_a   1.000
_cell.length_b   1.000
_cell.length_c   1.000
_cell.angle_alpha   90.00
_cell.angle_beta   90.00
_cell.angle_gamma   90.00
#
_symmetry.space_group_name_H-M   'P 1'
#
loop_
_entity.id
_entity.type
_entity.pdbx_description
1 polymer ?
#
loop_
_entity_poly.entity_id
_entity_poly.type
_entity_poly.pdbx_seq_one_letter_code
_entity_poly.pdbx_strand_id
1 'polypeptide(L)'
;MTYSKHLHAKKINILQPEDVQELINCIKRLQLEDPSFFYTWEVDDEKRLTNFFCLDSRSKIDYEYFGDVLILDTTFKADRYNMICAPFLGLNHHQQQVFFGCAFLLDESLESFTWLLGTST
;
A
#
# COMPACT_ATOMS: atom_id res chain seq x y z
N MET A 1 -27.36 23.97 -21.17
CA MET A 1 -27.93 22.65 -20.80
C MET A 1 -26.85 21.92 -20.03
N THR A 2 -27.15 21.60 -18.77
CA THR A 2 -26.21 21.16 -17.73
C THR A 2 -26.45 19.69 -17.45
N TYR A 3 -25.47 18.82 -17.72
CA TYR A 3 -25.40 17.40 -17.32
C TYR A 3 -23.91 17.03 -17.49
N SER A 4 -23.09 16.66 -16.51
CA SER A 4 -23.29 16.26 -15.12
C SER A 4 -22.02 16.62 -14.34
N LYS A 5 -22.07 17.71 -13.55
CA LYS A 5 -21.33 17.73 -12.28
C LYS A 5 -22.19 16.88 -11.34
N HIS A 6 -21.55 16.04 -10.54
CA HIS A 6 -22.14 15.11 -9.54
C HIS A 6 -22.40 13.68 -10.04
N LEU A 7 -21.40 12.81 -9.90
CA LEU A 7 -21.55 11.48 -9.25
C LEU A 7 -20.18 10.80 -9.10
N HIS A 8 -19.34 11.41 -8.28
CA HIS A 8 -18.54 10.69 -7.29
C HIS A 8 -18.25 11.77 -6.25
N ALA A 9 -19.22 11.98 -5.34
CA ALA A 9 -18.84 12.50 -4.04
C ALA A 9 -17.71 11.58 -3.58
N LYS A 10 -16.48 12.12 -3.55
CA LYS A 10 -15.30 11.51 -2.93
C LYS A 10 -15.82 10.99 -1.58
N LYS A 11 -16.11 9.70 -1.50
CA LYS A 11 -16.38 9.07 -0.21
C LYS A 11 -14.99 9.03 0.38
N ILE A 12 -14.63 10.10 1.09
CA ILE A 12 -13.30 10.23 1.65
C ILE A 12 -13.11 9.01 2.55
N ASN A 13 -12.08 8.22 2.28
CA ASN A 13 -11.76 7.06 3.07
C ASN A 13 -11.37 7.55 4.46
N ILE A 14 -12.32 7.48 5.38
CA ILE A 14 -12.05 7.69 6.79
C ILE A 14 -11.90 6.30 7.36
N LEU A 15 -10.65 5.81 7.39
CA LEU A 15 -10.30 4.77 8.35
C LEU A 15 -10.76 5.27 9.72
N GLN A 16 -11.61 4.50 10.38
CA GLN A 16 -12.09 4.91 11.69
C GLN A 16 -10.90 4.93 12.66
N PRO A 17 -10.90 5.82 13.68
CA PRO A 17 -9.81 5.87 14.66
C PRO A 17 -9.46 4.51 15.26
N GLU A 18 -10.46 3.64 15.43
CA GLU A 18 -10.30 2.26 15.90
C GLU A 18 -9.52 1.39 14.90
N ASP A 19 -9.85 1.47 13.60
CA ASP A 19 -9.14 0.73 12.55
C ASP A 19 -7.67 1.21 12.44
N VAL A 20 -7.42 2.52 12.57
CA VAL A 20 -6.06 3.07 12.60
C VAL A 20 -5.29 2.55 13.81
N GLN A 21 -5.93 2.49 14.98
CA GLN A 21 -5.30 1.98 16.19
C GLN A 21 -4.99 0.48 16.08
N GLU A 22 -5.88 -0.30 15.45
CA GLU A 22 -5.65 -1.71 15.13
C GLU A 22 -4.46 -1.88 14.17
N LEU A 23 -4.36 -1.06 13.12
CA LEU A 23 -3.22 -1.06 12.20
C LEU A 23 -1.91 -0.76 12.94
N ILE A 24 -1.87 0.27 13.79
CA ILE A 24 -0.68 0.61 14.59
C ILE A 24 -0.27 -0.56 15.49
N ASN A 25 -1.23 -1.21 16.15
CA ASN A 25 -0.95 -2.36 17.01
C ASN A 25 -0.44 -3.55 16.20
N CYS A 26 -0.99 -3.78 15.00
CA CYS A 26 -0.52 -4.81 14.09
C CYS A 26 0.93 -4.57 13.66
N ILE A 27 1.26 -3.34 13.23
CA ILE A 27 2.62 -2.96 12.81
C ILE A 27 3.61 -3.13 13.97
N LYS A 28 3.26 -2.70 15.19
CA LYS A 28 4.10 -2.90 16.37
C LYS A 28 4.39 -4.37 16.64
N ARG A 29 3.39 -5.24 16.49
CA ARG A 29 3.58 -6.70 16.62
C ARG A 29 4.50 -7.24 15.52
N LEU A 30 4.28 -6.84 14.27
CA LEU A 30 5.13 -7.25 13.15
C LEU A 30 6.59 -6.83 13.36
N GLN A 31 6.84 -5.62 13.88
CA GLN A 31 8.21 -5.19 14.21
C GLN A 31 8.83 -5.94 15.41
N LEU A 32 8.03 -6.39 16.37
CA LEU A 32 8.53 -7.20 17.47
C LEU A 32 8.93 -8.61 17.00
N GLU A 33 8.19 -9.17 16.04
CA GLU A 33 8.44 -10.49 15.45
C GLU A 33 9.58 -10.43 14.41
N ASP A 34 9.63 -9.36 13.62
CA ASP A 34 10.65 -9.08 12.62
C ASP A 34 11.21 -7.66 12.81
N PRO A 35 12.36 -7.51 13.50
CA PRO A 35 12.99 -6.21 13.70
C PRO A 35 13.41 -5.48 12.41
N SER A 36 13.46 -6.18 11.28
CA SER A 36 13.78 -5.62 9.96
C SER A 36 12.52 -5.36 9.12
N PHE A 37 11.32 -5.57 9.66
CA PHE A 37 10.06 -5.16 9.05
C PHE A 37 10.05 -3.66 8.81
N PHE A 38 9.80 -3.28 7.56
CA PHE A 38 9.75 -1.89 7.13
C PHE A 38 8.31 -1.49 6.81
N TYR A 39 7.96 -0.26 7.16
CA TYR A 39 6.71 0.35 6.75
C TYR A 39 6.86 1.86 6.61
N THR A 40 5.96 2.45 5.83
CA THR A 40 5.77 3.89 5.71
C THR A 40 4.29 4.19 5.55
N TRP A 41 3.90 5.42 5.82
CA TRP A 41 2.56 5.91 5.50
C TRP A 41 2.58 7.39 5.13
N GLU A 42 1.54 7.79 4.42
CA GLU A 42 1.22 9.18 4.11
C GLU A 42 -0.10 9.55 4.79
N VAL A 43 -0.17 10.80 5.23
CA VAL A 43 -1.42 11.40 5.71
C VAL A 43 -1.71 12.69 4.97
N ASP A 44 -2.99 13.01 4.82
CA ASP A 44 -3.43 14.30 4.29
C ASP A 44 -3.37 15.42 5.33
N ASP A 45 -3.75 16.64 4.93
CA ASP A 45 -3.82 17.83 5.79
C ASP A 45 -4.75 17.66 7.01
N GLU A 46 -5.71 16.73 6.92
CA GLU A 46 -6.65 16.38 7.99
C GLU A 46 -6.13 15.22 8.86
N LYS A 47 -4.87 14.80 8.67
CA LYS A 47 -4.19 13.69 9.37
C LYS A 47 -4.85 12.31 9.13
N ARG A 48 -5.53 12.14 8.00
CA ARG A 48 -6.11 10.84 7.61
C ARG A 48 -5.10 10.06 6.81
N LEU A 49 -5.01 8.75 7.06
CA LEU A 49 -4.16 7.84 6.30
C LEU A 49 -4.62 7.82 4.83
N THR A 50 -3.74 8.24 3.91
CA THR A 50 -3.99 8.21 2.47
C THR A 50 -3.35 6.99 1.85
N ASN A 51 -2.07 6.77 2.13
CA ASN A 51 -1.30 5.69 1.57
C ASN A 51 -0.50 4.98 2.68
N PHE A 52 -0.34 3.67 2.56
CA PHE A 52 0.43 2.84 3.49
C PHE A 52 1.22 1.82 2.68
N PHE A 53 2.45 1.52 3.09
CA PHE A 53 3.26 0.49 2.46
C PHE A 53 4.05 -0.26 3.51
N CYS A 54 4.19 -1.57 3.33
CA CYS A 54 5.01 -2.40 4.19
C CYS A 54 5.66 -3.57 3.45
N LEU A 55 6.77 -4.04 4.01
CA LEU A 55 7.45 -5.26 3.59
C LEU A 55 8.19 -5.89 4.78
N ASP A 56 8.26 -7.22 4.79
CA ASP A 56 9.03 -7.96 5.78
C ASP A 56 10.50 -8.13 5.36
N SER A 57 11.33 -8.58 6.29
CA SER A 57 12.77 -8.79 6.07
C SER A 57 13.07 -9.73 4.90
N ARG A 58 12.23 -10.75 4.71
CA ARG A 58 12.39 -11.71 3.63
C ARG A 58 12.09 -11.08 2.27
N SER A 59 11.01 -10.32 2.19
CA SER A 59 10.59 -9.56 1.02
C SER A 59 11.67 -8.57 0.58
N LYS A 60 12.36 -7.94 1.54
CA LYS A 60 13.52 -7.09 1.26
C LYS A 60 14.64 -7.85 0.56
N ILE A 61 15.02 -9.00 1.11
CA ILE A 61 16.06 -9.86 0.54
C ILE A 61 15.63 -10.37 -0.85
N ASP A 62 14.40 -10.82 -0.98
CA ASP A 62 13.86 -11.33 -2.23
C ASP A 62 13.84 -10.25 -3.32
N TYR A 63 13.54 -8.99 -2.98
CA TYR A 63 13.63 -7.86 -3.91
C TYR A 63 15.09 -7.57 -4.34
N GLU A 64 16.07 -7.70 -3.45
CA GLU A 64 17.49 -7.53 -3.79
C GLU A 64 17.96 -8.55 -4.84
N TYR A 65 17.40 -9.77 -4.86
CA TYR A 65 17.76 -10.83 -5.81
C TYR A 65 16.89 -10.86 -7.07
N PHE A 66 15.60 -10.51 -6.96
CA PHE A 66 14.59 -10.74 -8.01
C PHE A 66 13.85 -9.46 -8.44
N GLY A 67 14.29 -8.28 -7.98
CA GLY A 67 13.68 -6.98 -8.27
C GLY A 67 13.84 -6.47 -9.70
N ASP A 68 14.46 -7.24 -10.60
CA ASP A 68 14.62 -6.88 -12.03
C ASP A 68 13.28 -6.67 -12.73
N VAL A 69 12.24 -7.37 -12.27
CA VAL A 69 10.87 -7.25 -12.76
C VAL A 69 9.96 -6.98 -11.58
N LEU A 70 9.28 -5.85 -11.62
CA LEU A 70 8.26 -5.48 -10.64
C LEU A 70 6.88 -5.46 -11.30
N ILE A 71 5.95 -6.19 -10.71
CA ILE A 71 4.54 -6.26 -11.05
C ILE A 71 3.78 -5.62 -9.89
N LEU A 72 2.97 -4.62 -10.22
CA LEU A 72 2.05 -3.98 -9.29
C LEU A 72 0.62 -4.27 -9.76
N ASP A 73 -0.18 -4.89 -8.90
CA ASP A 73 -1.58 -5.20 -9.20
C ASP A 73 -2.50 -4.29 -8.39
N THR A 74 -3.21 -3.36 -9.02
CA THR A 74 -4.17 -2.48 -8.33
C THR A 74 -5.63 -2.90 -8.49
N THR A 75 -5.88 -4.09 -9.02
CA THR A 75 -7.25 -4.55 -9.30
C THR A 75 -8.03 -4.88 -8.03
N PHE A 76 -7.36 -5.23 -6.93
CA PHE A 76 -8.01 -5.57 -5.68
C PHE A 76 -8.28 -4.34 -4.83
N LYS A 77 -9.56 -4.09 -4.56
CA LYS A 77 -10.01 -3.03 -3.67
C LYS A 77 -10.47 -3.61 -2.34
N ALA A 78 -9.93 -3.10 -1.24
CA ALA A 78 -10.38 -3.43 0.10
C ALA A 78 -11.71 -2.72 0.38
N ASP A 79 -12.83 -3.38 0.07
CA ASP A 79 -14.19 -2.81 0.13
C ASP A 79 -14.52 -2.06 1.42
N ARG A 80 -14.10 -2.59 2.58
CA ARG A 80 -14.35 -1.99 3.90
C ARG A 80 -13.72 -0.59 4.04
N TYR A 81 -12.57 -0.38 3.41
CA TYR A 81 -11.79 0.85 3.53
C TYR A 81 -11.76 1.67 2.24
N ASN A 82 -12.33 1.12 1.16
CA ASN A 82 -12.34 1.69 -0.18
C ASN A 82 -10.93 2.11 -0.66
N MET A 83 -9.90 1.42 -0.15
CA MET A 83 -8.49 1.55 -0.54
C MET A 83 -8.12 0.46 -1.53
N ILE A 84 -7.17 0.75 -2.41
CA ILE A 84 -6.59 -0.21 -3.34
C ILE A 84 -5.50 -0.97 -2.61
N CYS A 85 -5.53 -2.29 -2.66
CA CYS A 85 -4.44 -3.14 -2.21
C CYS A 85 -3.55 -3.43 -3.42
N ALA A 86 -2.29 -3.03 -3.33
CA ALA A 86 -1.33 -3.09 -4.40
C ALA A 86 -0.12 -3.94 -3.97
N PRO A 87 -0.17 -5.28 -4.11
CA PRO A 87 0.97 -6.13 -3.82
C PRO A 87 2.11 -5.85 -4.81
N PHE A 88 3.33 -5.84 -4.26
CA PHE A 88 4.57 -5.76 -5.02
C PHE A 88 5.03 -7.19 -5.27
N LEU A 89 5.11 -7.56 -6.55
CA LEU A 89 5.41 -8.90 -6.97
C LEU A 89 6.56 -8.90 -7.97
N GLY A 90 7.36 -9.94 -7.98
CA GLY A 90 8.35 -10.18 -9.03
C GLY A 90 8.35 -11.62 -9.46
N LEU A 91 9.39 -11.99 -10.21
CA LEU A 91 9.58 -13.35 -10.71
C LEU A 91 10.99 -13.83 -10.34
N ASN A 92 11.09 -15.01 -9.75
CA ASN A 92 12.38 -15.66 -9.57
C ASN A 92 12.88 -16.28 -10.90
N HIS A 93 14.07 -16.87 -10.89
CA HIS A 93 14.67 -17.54 -12.06
C HIS A 93 13.84 -18.73 -12.61
N HIS A 94 12.89 -19.23 -11.84
CA HIS A 94 11.95 -20.28 -12.25
C HIS A 94 10.60 -19.73 -12.73
N GLN A 95 10.48 -18.41 -12.93
CA GLN A 95 9.25 -17.72 -13.34
C GLN A 95 8.12 -17.89 -12.33
N GLN A 96 8.46 -18.12 -11.07
CA GLN A 96 7.48 -18.18 -9.98
C GLN A 96 7.33 -16.81 -9.36
N GLN A 97 6.10 -16.45 -9.02
CA GLN A 97 5.79 -15.20 -8.35
C GLN A 97 6.47 -15.12 -6.99
N VAL A 98 7.14 -14.00 -6.73
CA VAL A 98 7.76 -13.67 -5.45
C VAL A 98 7.10 -12.42 -4.90
N PHE A 99 6.85 -12.37 -3.59
CA PHE A 99 6.23 -11.23 -2.92
C PHE A 99 7.30 -10.33 -2.32
N PHE A 100 7.21 -9.03 -2.59
CA PHE A 100 8.17 -8.01 -2.14
C PHE A 100 7.57 -7.01 -1.15
N GLY A 101 6.27 -7.06 -0.91
CA GLY A 101 5.58 -6.12 -0.02
C GLY A 101 4.18 -5.81 -0.52
N CYS A 102 3.49 -4.92 0.19
CA CYS A 102 2.16 -4.50 -0.20
C CYS A 102 1.90 -3.05 0.17
N ALA A 103 1.30 -2.32 -0.76
CA ALA A 103 0.77 -0.98 -0.51
C ALA A 103 -0.75 -1.00 -0.39
N PHE A 104 -1.27 -0.09 0.43
CA PHE A 104 -2.67 0.28 0.45
C PHE A 104 -2.76 1.75 0.02
N LEU A 105 -3.40 2.01 -1.11
CA LEU A 105 -3.48 3.34 -1.72
C LEU A 105 -4.89 3.91 -1.64
N LEU A 106 -4.99 5.22 -1.48
CA LEU A 106 -6.27 5.94 -1.50
C LEU A 106 -6.93 5.83 -2.88
N ASP A 107 -6.14 6.01 -3.94
CA ASP A 107 -6.57 6.00 -5.33
C ASP A 107 -5.41 5.66 -6.29
N GLU A 108 -5.70 5.55 -7.58
CA GLU A 108 -4.71 5.33 -8.65
C GLU A 108 -4.15 6.65 -9.19
N SER A 109 -4.04 7.70 -8.36
CA SER A 109 -3.47 8.97 -8.79
C SER A 109 -1.95 8.87 -8.98
N LEU A 110 -1.43 9.74 -9.84
CA LEU A 110 0.02 9.90 -10.02
C LEU A 110 0.71 10.26 -8.69
N GLU A 111 0.05 11.02 -7.83
CA GLU A 111 0.56 11.41 -6.52
C GLU A 111 0.76 10.17 -5.61
N SER A 112 -0.26 9.30 -5.51
CA SER A 112 -0.18 8.04 -4.76
C SER A 112 0.94 7.12 -5.28
N PHE A 113 1.09 6.97 -6.60
CA PHE A 113 2.17 6.16 -7.16
C PHE A 113 3.55 6.80 -7.00
N THR A 114 3.64 8.13 -7.08
CA THR A 114 4.91 8.86 -6.86
C THR A 114 5.37 8.70 -5.41
N TRP A 115 4.46 8.84 -4.45
CA TRP A 115 4.73 8.55 -3.04
C TRP A 115 5.20 7.11 -2.85
N LEU A 116 4.47 6.16 -3.42
CA LEU A 116 4.72 4.74 -3.26
C LEU A 116 6.10 4.36 -3.83
N LEU A 117 6.38 4.69 -5.09
CA LEU A 117 7.63 4.34 -5.77
C LEU A 117 8.81 5.18 -5.27
N GLY A 118 8.58 6.43 -4.86
CA GLY A 118 9.61 7.27 -4.23
C GLY A 118 10.02 6.79 -2.84
N THR A 119 9.17 6.00 -2.16
CA THR A 119 9.51 5.36 -0.88
C THR A 119 10.10 3.95 -1.06
N SER A 120 10.03 3.39 -2.27
CA SER A 120 10.43 2.00 -2.59
C SER A 120 11.85 1.90 -3.18
N THR A 121 12.58 3.02 -3.28
CA THR A 121 13.98 3.10 -3.74
C THR A 121 14.91 3.57 -2.62
#